data_AF-A0A8T4MMP0-F1
#
_entry.id   AF-A0A8T4MMP0-F1
#
_cell.length_a   1.000
_cell.length_b   1.000
_cell.length_c   1.000
_cell.angle_alpha   90.00
_cell.angle_beta   90.00
_cell.angle_gamma   90.00
#
_symmetry.space_group_name_H-M   'P 1'
#
loop_
_entity.id
_entity.type
_entity.pdbx_description
1 polymer ?
#
loop_
_entity_poly.entity_id
_entity_poly.type
_entity_poly.pdbx_seq_one_letter_code
_entity_poly.pdbx_strand_id
1 'polypeptide(L)' 'MDKKKIEKETKELLEKFSKALEKIDEEKIEFYSMRDNFEREEKGSEQCNFKEALLSNAPRKNKDFIIAEKGEWK' A
#
# COMPACT_ATOMS: atom_id res chain seq x y z
N MET A 1 -20.50 10.25 -0.71
CA MET A 1 -19.15 10.76 -0.36
C MET A 1 -19.09 12.21 -0.81
N ASP A 2 -18.89 13.15 0.11
CA ASP A 2 -18.90 14.59 -0.21
C ASP A 2 -17.52 15.01 -0.72
N LYS A 3 -17.40 15.11 -2.06
CA LYS A 3 -16.14 15.43 -2.73
C LYS A 3 -15.58 16.79 -2.31
N LYS A 4 -16.44 17.80 -2.06
CA LYS A 4 -16.00 19.15 -1.68
C LYS A 4 -15.45 19.17 -0.26
N LYS A 5 -16.08 18.43 0.64
CA LYS A 5 -15.60 18.26 2.01
C LYS A 5 -14.23 17.59 2.04
N ILE A 6 -14.05 16.50 1.30
CA ILE A 6 -12.76 15.78 1.21
C ILE A 6 -11.66 16.66 0.63
N GLU A 7 -11.96 17.40 -0.44
CA GLU A 7 -11.00 18.31 -1.06
C GLU A 7 -10.53 19.37 -0.05
N LYS A 8 -11.47 19.96 0.70
CA LYS A 8 -11.16 20.96 1.72
C LYS A 8 -10.29 20.38 2.84
N GLU A 9 -10.70 19.25 3.41
CA GLU A 9 -9.95 18.59 4.50
C GLU A 9 -8.55 18.16 4.04
N THR A 10 -8.42 17.72 2.80
CA THR A 10 -7.13 17.33 2.20
C THR A 10 -6.22 18.54 2.01
N LYS A 11 -6.75 19.67 1.51
CA LYS A 11 -5.97 20.91 1.38
C LYS A 11 -5.47 21.39 2.73
N GLU A 12 -6.34 21.41 3.74
CA GLU A 12 -5.96 21.81 5.10
C GLU A 12 -4.88 20.88 5.70
N LEU A 13 -4.97 19.57 5.44
CA LEU A 13 -3.97 18.60 5.88
C LEU A 13 -2.62 18.82 5.19
N LEU A 14 -2.63 18.97 3.86
CA LEU A 14 -1.41 19.20 3.07
C LEU A 14 -0.73 20.50 3.48
N GLU A 15 -1.48 21.58 3.67
CA GLU A 15 -0.91 22.87 4.08
C GLU A 15 -0.27 22.81 5.47
N LYS A 16 -0.92 22.13 6.43
CA LYS A 16 -0.35 21.92 7.77
C LYS A 16 0.91 21.06 7.71
N PHE A 17 0.91 20.02 6.89
CA PHE A 17 2.06 19.13 6.72
C PHE A 17 3.25 19.84 6.08
N SER A 18 3.04 20.59 5.00
CA SER A 18 4.09 21.39 4.35
C SER A 18 4.72 22.40 5.31
N LYS A 19 3.91 23.16 6.05
CA LYS A 19 4.41 24.11 7.07
C LYS A 19 5.18 23.45 8.21
N ALA A 20 4.90 22.18 8.50
CA ALA A 20 5.66 21.43 9.49
C ALA A 20 7.01 20.97 8.94
N LEU A 21 7.05 20.51 7.68
CA LEU A 21 8.28 20.12 6.99
C LEU A 21 9.25 21.29 6.79
N GLU A 22 8.75 22.50 6.48
CA GLU A 22 9.58 23.71 6.34
C GLU A 22 10.41 24.05 7.58
N LYS A 23 10.01 23.56 8.76
CA LYS A 23 10.71 23.80 10.04
C LYS A 23 11.82 22.80 10.30
N ILE A 24 11.95 21.78 9.46
CA ILE A 24 12.90 20.70 9.62
C ILE A 24 14.19 21.06 8.90
N ASP A 25 15.32 20.85 9.56
CA ASP A 25 16.65 21.02 8.98
C ASP A 25 17.00 19.76 8.18
N GLU A 26 16.88 19.85 6.85
CA GLU A 26 17.06 18.72 5.91
C GLU A 26 18.49 18.14 5.96
N GLU A 27 19.49 18.94 6.30
CA GLU A 27 20.89 18.52 6.34
C GLU A 27 21.19 17.53 7.49
N LYS A 28 20.29 17.41 8.47
CA LYS A 28 20.45 16.54 9.64
C LYS A 28 19.71 15.22 9.55
N ILE A 29 19.13 14.89 8.41
CA ILE A 29 18.21 13.74 8.28
C ILE A 29 18.76 12.70 7.30
N GLU A 30 18.99 11.50 7.81
CA GLU A 30 19.10 10.30 6.99
C GLU A 30 17.69 9.86 6.55
N PHE A 31 17.39 10.03 5.27
CA PHE A 31 16.07 9.74 4.69
C PHE A 31 15.97 8.32 4.08
N TYR A 32 17.03 7.52 4.18
CA TYR A 32 17.08 6.17 3.66
C TYR A 32 17.91 5.25 4.55
N SER A 33 17.60 3.96 4.50
CA SER A 33 18.42 2.92 5.13
C SER A 33 18.86 1.94 4.05
N MET A 34 20.15 1.84 3.82
CA MET A 34 20.71 0.78 2.99
C MET A 34 20.73 -0.52 3.80
N ARG A 35 20.23 -1.60 3.21
CA ARG A 35 20.25 -2.93 3.83
C ARG A 35 21.05 -3.86 2.94
N ASP A 36 22.13 -4.39 3.48
CA ASP A 36 23.03 -5.27 2.73
C ASP A 36 22.38 -6.61 2.34
N ASN A 37 21.43 -7.10 3.16
CA ASN A 37 20.75 -8.39 2.97
C ASN A 37 19.28 -8.20 2.57
N PHE A 38 19.03 -7.71 1.36
CA PHE A 38 17.67 -7.56 0.82
C PHE A 38 17.21 -8.77 -0.03
N GLU A 39 18.16 -9.60 -0.44
CA GLU A 39 17.90 -10.80 -1.23
C GLU A 39 17.58 -12.00 -0.32
N ARG A 40 16.71 -12.88 -0.80
CA ARG A 40 16.36 -14.13 -0.14
C ARG A 40 16.69 -15.28 -1.07
N GLU A 41 17.47 -16.24 -0.60
CA GLU A 41 17.69 -17.49 -1.32
C GLU A 41 16.36 -18.22 -1.55
N GLU A 42 16.12 -18.67 -2.78
CA GLU A 42 14.98 -19.51 -3.08
C GLU A 42 15.19 -20.89 -2.44
N LYS A 43 14.37 -21.18 -1.42
CA LYS A 43 14.23 -22.51 -0.83
C LYS A 43 12.83 -22.97 -1.16
N GLY A 44 12.69 -24.23 -1.60
CA GLY A 44 11.42 -24.82 -1.98
C GLY A 44 10.34 -24.55 -0.91
N SER A 45 9.10 -24.34 -1.35
CA SER A 45 8.01 -23.98 -0.44
C SER A 45 7.59 -25.17 0.43
N GLU A 46 7.40 -24.93 1.72
CA GLU A 46 6.62 -25.84 2.57
C GLU A 46 5.18 -25.94 2.07
N GLN A 47 4.56 -27.10 2.29
CA GLN A 47 3.18 -27.33 1.91
C GLN A 47 2.25 -26.46 2.76
N CYS A 48 1.77 -25.35 2.18
CA CYS A 48 0.90 -24.41 2.87
C CYS A 48 -0.54 -24.47 2.31
N ASN A 49 -1.52 -24.14 3.14
CA ASN A 49 -2.93 -24.04 2.73
C ASN A 49 -3.22 -22.70 1.99
N PHE A 50 -2.37 -22.40 1.00
CA PHE A 50 -2.34 -21.12 0.32
C PHE A 50 -3.69 -20.75 -0.28
N LYS A 51 -4.36 -21.72 -0.91
CA LYS A 51 -5.63 -21.48 -1.61
C LYS A 51 -6.73 -21.05 -0.65
N GLU A 52 -6.93 -21.75 0.45
CA GLU A 52 -7.96 -21.39 1.42
C GLU A 52 -7.62 -20.06 2.09
N ALA A 53 -6.37 -19.87 2.50
CA ALA A 53 -5.90 -18.62 3.09
C ALA A 53 -6.13 -17.43 2.15
N LEU A 54 -5.74 -17.54 0.88
CA LEU A 54 -5.91 -16.51 -0.14
C LEU A 54 -7.38 -16.20 -0.40
N LEU A 55 -8.20 -17.24 -0.59
CA LEU A 55 -9.59 -17.06 -0.97
C LEU A 55 -10.46 -16.64 0.21
N SER A 56 -10.12 -16.98 1.46
CA SER A 56 -10.93 -16.70 2.66
C SER A 56 -11.42 -15.25 2.73
N ASN A 57 -10.52 -14.29 2.48
CA ASN A 57 -10.77 -12.86 2.57
C ASN A 57 -11.32 -12.22 1.28
N ALA A 58 -11.41 -12.97 0.18
CA ALA A 58 -11.84 -12.39 -1.09
C ALA A 58 -13.36 -12.07 -1.07
N PRO A 59 -13.76 -10.82 -1.38
CA PRO A 59 -15.15 -10.36 -1.26
C PRO A 59 -16.08 -11.03 -2.28
N ARG A 60 -15.56 -11.40 -3.45
CA ARG A 60 -16.25 -12.18 -4.49
C ARG A 60 -15.31 -13.25 -5.01
N LYS A 61 -15.73 -14.51 -4.91
CA LYS A 61 -14.93 -15.67 -5.29
C LYS A 61 -15.82 -16.84 -5.67
N ASN A 62 -15.25 -17.80 -6.40
CA ASN A 62 -15.77 -19.15 -6.50
C ASN A 62 -14.78 -20.13 -5.85
N LYS A 63 -14.92 -21.43 -6.13
CA LYS A 63 -14.06 -22.48 -5.54
C LYS A 63 -12.57 -22.27 -5.84
N ASP A 64 -12.25 -21.66 -6.97
CA ASP A 64 -10.90 -21.65 -7.52
C ASP A 64 -10.38 -20.23 -7.83
N PHE A 65 -11.26 -19.23 -7.93
CA PHE A 65 -10.94 -17.90 -8.47
C PHE A 65 -11.55 -16.75 -7.67
N ILE A 66 -10.83 -15.63 -7.64
CA ILE A 66 -11.36 -14.32 -7.25
C ILE A 66 -12.08 -13.72 -8.47
N ILE A 67 -13.27 -13.19 -8.26
CA ILE A 67 -14.11 -12.63 -9.33
C ILE A 67 -14.06 -11.12 -9.25
N ALA A 68 -13.61 -10.47 -10.33
CA ALA A 68 -13.58 -9.02 -10.47
C ALA A 68 -14.24 -8.61 -11.80
N GLU A 69 -14.65 -7.34 -11.87
CA GLU A 69 -15.13 -6.75 -13.12
C GLU A 69 -13.98 -6.67 -14.14
N LYS A 70 -14.26 -6.98 -15.40
CA LYS A 70 -13.27 -6.86 -16.46
C LYS A 70 -12.97 -5.37 -16.65
N GLY A 71 -11.73 -4.97 -16.34
CA GLY A 71 -11.25 -3.63 -16.63
C GLY A 71 -11.16 -3.39 -18.14
N GLU A 72 -11.59 -2.21 -18.57
CA GLU A 72 -11.28 -1.67 -19.88
C GLU A 72 -10.09 -0.73 -19.74
N TRP A 73 -9.14 -0.79 -20.67
CA TRP A 73 -8.09 0.21 -20.75
C TRP A 73 -8.73 1.53 -21.23
N LYS A 74 -8.62 2.58 -20.41
CA LYS A 74 -9.04 3.94 -20.75
C LYS A 74 -7.83 4.83 -21.00
#